data_AF-A0A7Y2ZRH2-F1
#
_entry.id   AF-A0A7Y2ZRH2-F1
#
_cell.length_a   1.000
_cell.length_b   1.000
_cell.length_c   1.000
_cell.angle_alpha   90.00
_cell.angle_beta   90.00
_cell.angle_gamma   90.00
#
_symmetry.space_group_name_H-M   'P 1'
#
loop_
_entity.id
_entity.type
_entity.pdbx_description
1 polymer ?
#
loop_
_entity_poly.entity_id
_entity_poly.type
_entity_poly.pdbx_seq_one_letter_code
_entity_poly.pdbx_strand_id
1 'polypeptide(L)'
;MKLSVVILNYNVQYFLELCLKSVEKAIETIGAEIIVIDNNSSDQSCEMIAAKFPGVTLIKNPKNEGFAKANNKAFKEAKGDFVCILNPDTVVAENTFTKVLDFAESIKDLGIVGCRLIDGTGSFLPESKRNIPTVKVASQKLFGQSKNYYANQIQETDIAKASIFVGAFMFMKRSVYNALNGFDEDFFMYGEDIDLSFRALKQNFSNYYFGETSIIHFKGESTLKDKTYAKRFFGAMQIFYKKHFKSSTLFNLLVWFGINFAKFFSSSVKPPKKTIDNYIMYSNELHANFNSMFPFEVQLVNHLKTVKPNTEVIFDANTLSYSEIITKMSELSKIPDVTFKILPNNSNFILGSNDAVNQGEILTLQ
;
A
#
# COMPACT_ATOMS: atom_id res chain seq x y z
N MET A 1 3.50 -23.35 9.12
CA MET A 1 3.42 -21.89 8.99
C MET A 1 2.13 -21.57 8.26
N LYS A 2 1.29 -20.67 8.77
CA LYS A 2 -0.01 -20.33 8.19
C LYS A 2 0.09 -19.22 7.14
N LEU A 3 0.88 -18.18 7.43
CA LEU A 3 0.98 -16.98 6.59
C LEU A 3 2.46 -16.61 6.39
N SER A 4 2.83 -16.25 5.16
CA SER A 4 4.06 -15.51 4.88
C SER A 4 3.70 -14.09 4.40
N VAL A 5 4.20 -13.07 5.09
CA VAL A 5 4.07 -11.68 4.64
C VAL A 5 5.34 -11.32 3.88
N VAL A 6 5.20 -11.02 2.59
CA VAL A 6 6.32 -10.73 1.67
C VAL A 6 6.31 -9.25 1.35
N ILE A 7 7.39 -8.57 1.71
CA ILE A 7 7.54 -7.12 1.59
C ILE A 7 8.77 -6.83 0.72
N LEU A 8 8.58 -6.06 -0.33
CA LEU A 8 9.68 -5.54 -1.14
C LEU A 8 10.02 -4.13 -0.67
N ASN A 9 11.28 -3.91 -0.28
CA ASN A 9 11.77 -2.60 0.15
C ASN A 9 12.67 -1.92 -0.90
N TYR A 10 12.54 -0.60 -1.02
CA TYR A 10 13.46 0.25 -1.78
C TYR A 10 13.43 1.70 -1.24
N ASN A 11 14.49 2.10 -0.52
CA ASN A 11 14.74 3.46 -0.02
C ASN A 11 13.61 4.09 0.84
N VAL A 12 12.98 3.33 1.74
CA VAL A 12 11.88 3.81 2.59
C VAL A 12 11.99 3.37 4.05
N GLN A 13 13.20 3.41 4.63
CA GLN A 13 13.52 2.95 6.00
C GLN A 13 12.43 3.26 7.05
N TYR A 14 12.00 4.52 7.18
CA TYR A 14 11.07 4.94 8.24
C TYR A 14 9.66 4.37 8.06
N PHE A 15 9.16 4.34 6.82
CA PHE A 15 7.87 3.72 6.49
C PHE A 15 7.92 2.21 6.64
N LEU A 16 9.03 1.58 6.23
CA LEU A 16 9.25 0.16 6.42
C LEU A 16 9.26 -0.22 7.91
N GLU A 17 9.91 0.57 8.77
CA GLU A 17 9.91 0.33 10.21
C GLU A 17 8.49 0.37 10.80
N LEU A 18 7.67 1.35 10.40
CA LEU A 18 6.26 1.41 10.81
C LEU A 18 5.45 0.23 10.26
N CYS A 19 5.66 -0.14 8.99
CA CYS A 19 5.02 -1.29 8.37
C CYS A 19 5.33 -2.58 9.14
N LEU A 20 6.61 -2.86 9.39
CA LEU A 20 7.05 -4.05 10.14
C LEU A 20 6.48 -4.09 11.55
N LYS A 21 6.46 -2.95 12.28
CA LYS A 21 5.82 -2.86 13.61
C LYS A 21 4.33 -3.19 13.55
N SER A 22 3.61 -2.72 12.53
CA SER A 22 2.19 -3.05 12.35
C SER A 22 1.96 -4.52 11.97
N VAL A 23 2.84 -5.09 11.14
CA VAL A 23 2.76 -6.50 10.74
C VAL A 23 3.05 -7.42 11.92
N GLU A 24 4.09 -7.16 12.72
CA GLU A 24 4.39 -7.94 13.93
C GLU A 24 3.18 -8.01 14.86
N LYS A 25 2.51 -6.87 15.09
CA LYS A 25 1.27 -6.82 15.86
C LYS A 25 0.13 -7.62 15.22
N ALA A 26 -0.04 -7.52 13.91
CA ALA A 26 -1.10 -8.22 13.20
C ALA A 26 -0.90 -9.74 13.06
N ILE A 27 0.30 -10.25 13.36
CA ILE A 27 0.61 -11.68 13.29
C ILE A 27 0.83 -12.34 14.67
N GLU A 28 0.71 -11.61 15.80
CA GLU A 28 1.01 -12.14 17.15
C GLU A 28 0.30 -13.47 17.46
N THR A 29 -0.91 -13.68 16.92
CA THR A 29 -1.74 -14.87 17.15
C THR A 29 -1.72 -15.87 15.99
N ILE A 30 -0.91 -15.60 14.95
CA ILE A 30 -0.82 -16.41 13.74
C ILE A 30 0.57 -17.04 13.69
N GLY A 31 0.66 -18.34 13.40
CA GLY A 31 1.94 -18.92 13.00
C GLY A 31 2.38 -18.33 11.67
N ALA A 32 3.11 -17.22 11.67
CA ALA A 32 3.48 -16.48 10.47
C ALA A 32 4.99 -16.16 10.40
N GLU A 33 5.45 -15.80 9.21
CA GLU A 33 6.80 -15.29 8.97
C GLU A 33 6.74 -14.01 8.14
N ILE A 34 7.76 -13.16 8.32
CA ILE A 34 7.93 -11.93 7.56
C ILE A 34 9.20 -12.08 6.72
N ILE A 35 9.07 -11.85 5.41
CA ILE A 35 10.16 -11.92 4.45
C ILE A 35 10.28 -10.54 3.81
N VAL A 36 11.41 -9.88 4.02
CA VAL A 36 11.73 -8.61 3.37
C VAL A 36 12.77 -8.85 2.29
N ILE A 37 12.50 -8.43 1.06
CA ILE A 37 13.51 -8.33 0.01
C ILE A 37 13.87 -6.89 -0.26
N ASP A 38 15.12 -6.53 0.00
CA ASP A 38 15.67 -5.21 -0.28
C ASP A 38 16.22 -5.14 -1.71
N ASN A 39 15.75 -4.16 -2.48
CA ASN A 39 16.13 -3.95 -3.87
C ASN A 39 17.35 -3.03 -4.02
N ASN A 40 18.38 -3.26 -3.21
CA ASN A 40 19.62 -2.48 -3.14
C ASN A 40 19.35 -1.02 -2.75
N SER A 41 18.72 -0.84 -1.59
CA SER A 41 18.51 0.47 -0.98
C SER A 41 19.84 1.10 -0.58
N SER A 42 19.92 2.41 -0.68
CA SER A 42 21.06 3.23 -0.25
C SER A 42 20.85 3.90 1.11
N ASP A 43 19.65 3.75 1.69
CA ASP A 43 19.35 4.19 3.05
C ASP A 43 19.72 3.10 4.08
N GLN A 44 19.36 3.30 5.35
CA GLN A 44 19.72 2.36 6.42
C GLN A 44 18.63 1.29 6.63
N SER A 45 17.81 0.98 5.61
CA SER A 45 16.73 -0.02 5.73
C SER A 45 17.26 -1.38 6.18
N CYS A 46 18.36 -1.84 5.59
CA CYS A 46 18.92 -3.16 5.88
C CYS A 46 19.49 -3.24 7.30
N GLU A 47 20.20 -2.20 7.74
CA GLU A 47 20.77 -2.07 9.07
C GLU A 47 19.65 -1.99 10.12
N MET A 48 18.60 -1.21 9.82
CA MET A 48 17.42 -1.07 10.67
C MET A 48 16.73 -2.42 10.87
N ILE A 49 16.52 -3.20 9.80
CA ILE A 49 15.91 -4.55 9.90
C ILE A 49 16.77 -5.45 10.77
N ALA A 50 18.08 -5.51 10.52
CA ALA A 50 18.98 -6.37 11.28
C ALA A 50 19.03 -6.03 12.78
N ALA A 51 18.95 -4.73 13.11
CA ALA A 51 19.02 -4.26 14.49
C ALA A 51 17.69 -4.41 15.25
N LYS A 52 16.55 -4.14 14.60
CA LYS A 52 15.24 -4.03 15.27
C LYS A 52 14.33 -5.23 15.05
N PHE A 53 14.52 -5.99 13.98
CA PHE A 53 13.61 -7.06 13.56
C PHE A 53 14.36 -8.38 13.30
N PRO A 54 15.00 -8.99 14.32
CA PRO A 54 15.79 -10.21 14.13
C PRO A 54 14.97 -11.43 13.69
N GLY A 55 13.64 -11.39 13.84
CA GLY A 55 12.72 -12.43 13.34
C GLY A 55 12.38 -12.32 11.86
N VAL A 56 12.75 -11.23 11.19
CA VAL A 56 12.49 -11.00 9.76
C VAL A 56 13.56 -11.69 8.91
N THR A 57 13.11 -12.45 7.91
CA THR A 57 14.02 -12.99 6.89
C THR A 57 14.35 -11.88 5.88
N LEU A 58 15.59 -11.37 5.92
CA LEU A 58 16.06 -10.33 5.02
C LEU A 58 16.85 -10.91 3.84
N ILE A 59 16.37 -10.66 2.62
CA ILE A 59 17.04 -10.99 1.36
C ILE A 59 17.54 -9.68 0.73
N LYS A 60 18.83 -9.61 0.39
CA LYS A 60 19.42 -8.41 -0.25
C LYS A 60 19.72 -8.69 -1.71
N ASN A 61 19.05 -7.98 -2.62
CA ASN A 61 19.43 -8.00 -4.03
C ASN A 61 20.66 -7.10 -4.25
N PRO A 62 21.59 -7.47 -5.15
CA PRO A 62 22.76 -6.65 -5.47
C PRO A 62 22.45 -5.43 -6.34
N LYS A 63 21.21 -5.31 -6.83
CA LYS A 63 20.70 -4.19 -7.63
C LYS A 63 19.18 -4.15 -7.56
N ASN A 64 18.57 -3.02 -7.93
CA ASN A 64 17.12 -2.94 -8.06
C ASN A 64 16.65 -3.76 -9.28
N GLU A 65 15.95 -4.87 -9.01
CA GLU A 65 15.44 -5.79 -10.04
C GLU A 65 13.97 -5.55 -10.43
N GLY A 66 13.34 -4.52 -9.87
CA GLY A 66 11.92 -4.23 -10.05
C GLY A 66 11.03 -5.03 -9.09
N PHE A 67 9.73 -4.75 -9.17
CA PHE A 67 8.72 -5.29 -8.27
C PHE A 67 8.45 -6.78 -8.50
N ALA A 68 8.18 -7.18 -9.74
CA ALA A 68 7.79 -8.56 -10.06
C ALA A 68 8.89 -9.56 -9.70
N LYS A 69 10.10 -9.33 -10.21
CA LYS A 69 11.24 -10.25 -10.04
C LYS A 69 11.68 -10.37 -8.58
N ALA A 70 11.73 -9.26 -7.85
CA ALA A 70 12.12 -9.30 -6.44
C ALA A 70 11.06 -10.00 -5.57
N ASN A 71 9.77 -9.72 -5.76
CA ASN A 71 8.72 -10.45 -5.05
C ASN A 71 8.73 -11.95 -5.36
N ASN A 72 8.93 -12.35 -6.62
CA ASN A 72 9.07 -13.75 -7.00
C ASN A 72 10.25 -14.43 -6.30
N LYS A 73 11.39 -13.73 -6.13
CA LYS A 73 12.54 -14.24 -5.39
C LYS A 73 12.22 -14.43 -3.91
N ALA A 74 11.61 -13.43 -3.28
CA ALA A 74 11.22 -13.51 -1.86
C ALA A 74 10.19 -14.62 -1.61
N PHE A 75 9.25 -14.79 -2.53
CA PHE A 75 8.25 -15.85 -2.46
C PHE A 75 8.84 -17.26 -2.41
N LYS A 76 10.04 -17.50 -2.98
CA LYS A 76 10.69 -18.82 -2.91
C LYS A 76 11.04 -19.23 -1.49
N GLU A 77 11.25 -18.27 -0.59
CA GLU A 77 11.50 -18.52 0.83
C GLU A 77 10.21 -18.68 1.64
N ALA A 78 9.04 -18.38 1.06
CA ALA A 78 7.75 -18.42 1.74
C ALA A 78 7.25 -19.84 2.01
N LYS A 79 6.93 -20.13 3.28
CA LYS A 79 6.50 -21.43 3.80
C LYS A 79 5.04 -21.45 4.23
N GLY A 80 4.38 -20.29 4.30
CA GLY A 80 2.98 -20.15 4.69
C GLY A 80 2.02 -20.86 3.73
N ASP A 81 0.90 -21.36 4.24
CA ASP A 81 -0.21 -21.85 3.41
C ASP A 81 -0.82 -20.71 2.57
N PHE A 82 -0.81 -19.51 3.14
CA PHE A 82 -1.18 -18.25 2.50
C PHE A 82 0.03 -17.33 2.40
N VAL A 83 -0.01 -16.45 1.40
CA VAL A 83 0.97 -15.38 1.19
C VAL A 83 0.25 -14.05 1.05
N CYS A 84 0.77 -13.03 1.70
CA CYS A 84 0.39 -11.65 1.48
C CYS A 84 1.57 -10.89 0.87
N ILE A 85 1.40 -10.38 -0.36
CA ILE A 85 2.29 -9.36 -0.92
C ILE A 85 1.85 -8.02 -0.34
N LEU A 86 2.77 -7.33 0.35
CA LEU A 86 2.50 -6.10 1.07
C LEU A 86 3.56 -5.05 0.74
N ASN A 87 3.11 -3.82 0.49
CA ASN A 87 4.02 -2.71 0.26
C ASN A 87 4.69 -2.23 1.57
N PRO A 88 5.93 -1.70 1.49
CA PRO A 88 6.69 -1.26 2.67
C PRO A 88 6.15 0.03 3.30
N ASP A 89 5.31 0.79 2.58
CA ASP A 89 4.65 2.01 3.03
C ASP A 89 3.18 1.78 3.41
N THR A 90 2.92 0.67 4.10
CA THR A 90 1.59 0.30 4.60
C THR A 90 1.54 0.16 6.11
N VAL A 91 0.33 0.25 6.68
CA VAL A 91 0.06 -0.01 8.10
C VAL A 91 -1.17 -0.89 8.19
N VAL A 92 -1.02 -2.09 8.75
CA VAL A 92 -2.12 -3.05 8.92
C VAL A 92 -2.70 -2.98 10.34
N ALA A 93 -3.99 -3.26 10.49
CA ALA A 93 -4.61 -3.41 11.80
C ALA A 93 -4.28 -4.78 12.42
N GLU A 94 -4.35 -4.87 13.74
CA GLU A 94 -4.04 -6.07 14.51
C GLU A 94 -4.84 -7.31 14.05
N ASN A 95 -6.09 -7.09 13.62
CA ASN A 95 -6.97 -8.15 13.15
C ASN A 95 -7.07 -8.27 11.61
N THR A 96 -6.22 -7.55 10.86
CA THR A 96 -6.28 -7.58 9.39
C THR A 96 -6.07 -8.99 8.86
N PHE A 97 -5.00 -9.68 9.28
CA PHE A 97 -4.69 -10.99 8.73
C PHE A 97 -5.63 -12.08 9.23
N THR A 98 -6.07 -12.05 10.49
CA THR A 98 -7.03 -13.03 11.03
C THR A 98 -8.35 -12.98 10.28
N LYS A 99 -8.95 -11.78 10.12
CA LYS A 99 -10.19 -11.61 9.34
C LYS A 99 -10.06 -12.09 7.89
N VAL A 100 -8.95 -11.75 7.23
CA VAL A 100 -8.73 -12.13 5.83
C VAL A 100 -8.48 -13.63 5.69
N LEU A 101 -7.77 -14.25 6.63
CA LEU A 101 -7.58 -15.71 6.70
C LEU A 101 -8.93 -16.44 6.86
N ASP A 102 -9.73 -16.05 7.87
CA ASP A 102 -11.03 -16.66 8.15
C ASP A 102 -11.95 -16.60 6.92
N PHE A 103 -11.97 -15.43 6.25
CA PHE A 103 -12.68 -15.28 5.00
C PHE A 103 -12.12 -16.20 3.91
N ALA A 104 -10.81 -16.16 3.67
CA ALA A 104 -10.15 -16.90 2.59
C ALA A 104 -10.30 -18.43 2.70
N GLU A 105 -10.39 -18.96 3.92
CA GLU A 105 -10.63 -20.39 4.16
C GLU A 105 -12.05 -20.83 3.78
N SER A 106 -13.03 -19.95 3.93
CA SER A 106 -14.43 -20.22 3.57
C SER A 106 -14.68 -20.22 2.05
N ILE A 107 -13.76 -19.67 1.25
CA ILE A 107 -13.96 -19.46 -0.18
C ILE A 107 -13.37 -20.60 -1.00
N LYS A 108 -14.25 -21.25 -1.78
CA LYS A 108 -13.87 -22.18 -2.84
C LYS A 108 -13.30 -21.41 -4.04
N ASP A 109 -12.28 -21.99 -4.68
CA ASP A 109 -11.63 -21.42 -5.87
C ASP A 109 -11.15 -19.97 -5.66
N LEU A 110 -10.69 -19.68 -4.43
CA LEU A 110 -10.15 -18.39 -4.05
C LEU A 110 -8.98 -18.00 -4.97
N GLY A 111 -9.09 -16.82 -5.58
CA GLY A 111 -7.97 -16.16 -6.25
C GLY A 111 -7.25 -15.22 -5.31
N ILE A 112 -7.32 -13.93 -5.61
CA ILE A 112 -6.65 -12.86 -4.87
C ILE A 112 -7.66 -12.10 -4.02
N VAL A 113 -7.30 -11.82 -2.77
CA VAL A 113 -8.03 -10.95 -1.86
C VAL A 113 -7.29 -9.61 -1.74
N GLY A 114 -7.96 -8.52 -2.09
CA GLY A 114 -7.57 -7.17 -1.68
C GLY A 114 -8.46 -6.66 -0.55
N CYS A 115 -8.07 -5.57 0.10
CA CYS A 115 -8.81 -4.96 1.20
C CYS A 115 -9.09 -3.48 0.95
N ARG A 116 -9.85 -2.85 1.85
CA ARG A 116 -10.04 -1.40 1.84
C ARG A 116 -8.70 -0.70 2.12
N LEU A 117 -8.34 0.25 1.28
CA LEU A 117 -7.13 1.06 1.45
C LEU A 117 -7.53 2.51 1.74
N ILE A 118 -6.84 3.13 2.69
CA ILE A 118 -6.82 4.58 2.88
C ILE A 118 -5.40 5.12 2.67
N ASP A 119 -5.28 6.38 2.27
CA ASP A 119 -3.99 7.07 2.18
C ASP A 119 -3.57 7.70 3.51
N GLY A 120 -2.41 8.39 3.51
CA GLY A 120 -1.92 9.13 4.68
C GLY A 120 -2.85 10.26 5.15
N THR A 121 -3.82 10.66 4.33
CA THR A 121 -4.86 11.65 4.67
C THR A 121 -6.13 11.00 5.21
N GLY A 122 -6.16 9.68 5.39
CA GLY A 122 -7.36 8.95 5.80
C GLY A 122 -8.44 8.85 4.72
N SER A 123 -8.13 9.24 3.48
CA SER A 123 -9.06 9.19 2.36
C SER A 123 -9.05 7.81 1.72
N PHE A 124 -10.22 7.31 1.31
CA PHE A 124 -10.33 6.04 0.60
C PHE A 124 -9.58 6.06 -0.74
N LEU A 125 -8.90 4.97 -1.05
CA LEU A 125 -8.17 4.76 -2.30
C LEU A 125 -8.96 3.84 -3.25
N PRO A 126 -9.58 4.38 -4.33
CA PRO A 126 -10.36 3.58 -5.28
C PRO A 126 -9.55 2.50 -6.01
N GLU A 127 -8.22 2.68 -6.13
CA GLU A 127 -7.33 1.66 -6.70
C GLU A 127 -7.29 0.34 -5.93
N SER A 128 -7.78 0.31 -4.69
CA SER A 128 -8.01 -0.91 -3.92
C SER A 128 -8.91 -1.91 -4.65
N LYS A 129 -9.75 -1.46 -5.60
CA LYS A 129 -10.60 -2.34 -6.41
C LYS A 129 -10.82 -1.79 -7.83
N ARG A 130 -10.35 -2.54 -8.82
CA ARG A 130 -10.36 -2.14 -10.23
C ARG A 130 -11.15 -3.15 -11.08
N ASN A 131 -11.81 -2.63 -12.11
CA ASN A 131 -12.31 -3.46 -13.21
C ASN A 131 -11.15 -3.85 -14.13
N ILE A 132 -11.37 -4.84 -15.00
CA ILE A 132 -10.39 -5.19 -16.03
C ILE A 132 -10.13 -3.95 -16.91
N PRO A 133 -8.88 -3.49 -17.06
CA PRO A 133 -8.56 -2.32 -17.86
C PRO A 133 -8.55 -2.69 -19.35
N THR A 134 -9.71 -3.05 -19.89
CA THR A 134 -9.90 -3.25 -21.33
C THR A 134 -9.50 -1.98 -22.09
N VAL A 135 -9.21 -2.12 -23.38
CA VAL A 135 -8.90 -0.99 -24.27
C VAL A 135 -9.85 0.19 -24.08
N LYS A 136 -11.16 -0.08 -24.11
CA LYS A 136 -12.20 0.94 -23.94
C LYS A 136 -12.10 1.63 -22.58
N VAL A 137 -11.95 0.86 -21.50
CA VAL A 137 -11.87 1.38 -20.13
C VAL A 137 -10.61 2.21 -19.91
N ALA A 138 -9.46 1.77 -20.43
CA ALA A 138 -8.22 2.53 -20.32
C ALA A 138 -8.24 3.81 -21.16
N SER A 139 -8.81 3.76 -22.37
CA SER A 139 -9.02 4.97 -23.18
C SER A 139 -9.91 5.99 -22.48
N GLN A 140 -11.03 5.55 -21.88
CA GLN A 140 -11.90 6.43 -21.07
C GLN A 140 -11.12 7.10 -19.94
N LYS A 141 -10.29 6.35 -19.21
CA LYS A 141 -9.46 6.89 -18.13
C LYS A 141 -8.47 7.94 -18.63
N LEU A 142 -7.85 7.72 -19.80
CA LEU A 142 -6.93 8.69 -20.41
C LEU A 142 -7.61 10.03 -20.72
N PHE A 143 -8.89 10.00 -21.09
CA PHE A 143 -9.71 11.20 -21.32
C PHE A 143 -10.40 11.73 -20.03
N GLY A 144 -9.91 11.35 -18.85
CA GLY A 144 -10.41 11.82 -17.55
C GLY A 144 -11.67 11.10 -17.04
N GLN A 145 -12.20 10.12 -17.77
CA GLN A 145 -13.37 9.35 -17.35
C GLN A 145 -12.95 8.07 -16.63
N SER A 146 -12.69 8.17 -15.32
CA SER A 146 -12.23 7.06 -14.48
C SER A 146 -13.35 6.14 -13.96
N LYS A 147 -14.63 6.50 -14.16
CA LYS A 147 -15.80 5.82 -13.57
C LYS A 147 -15.84 4.31 -13.82
N ASN A 148 -15.41 3.86 -15.00
CA ASN A 148 -15.43 2.44 -15.37
C ASN A 148 -14.12 1.70 -15.05
N TYR A 149 -13.06 2.42 -14.66
CA TYR A 149 -11.78 1.81 -14.31
C TYR A 149 -11.78 1.23 -12.90
N TYR A 150 -12.38 1.96 -11.95
CA TYR A 150 -12.58 1.48 -10.59
C TYR A 150 -13.91 0.73 -10.46
N ALA A 151 -13.98 -0.23 -9.55
CA ALA A 151 -15.19 -0.98 -9.26
C ALA A 151 -16.14 -0.19 -8.33
N ASN A 152 -16.59 0.98 -8.79
CA ASN A 152 -17.40 1.94 -8.02
C ASN A 152 -18.78 1.42 -7.62
N GLN A 153 -19.24 0.32 -8.23
CA GLN A 153 -20.48 -0.36 -7.86
C GLN A 153 -20.38 -1.11 -6.51
N ILE A 154 -19.18 -1.33 -6.00
CA ILE A 154 -18.90 -1.98 -4.71
C ILE A 154 -18.69 -0.85 -3.69
N GLN A 155 -19.41 -0.86 -2.57
CA GLN A 155 -19.21 0.14 -1.51
C GLN A 155 -17.88 -0.09 -0.78
N GLU A 156 -17.37 0.93 -0.11
CA GLU A 156 -16.05 0.88 0.54
C GLU A 156 -15.91 -0.26 1.55
N THR A 157 -16.97 -0.60 2.27
CA THR A 157 -16.94 -1.61 3.34
C THR A 157 -17.53 -2.95 2.93
N ASP A 158 -17.93 -3.12 1.66
CA ASP A 158 -18.53 -4.37 1.17
C ASP A 158 -17.50 -5.50 1.08
N ILE A 159 -18.00 -6.74 1.17
CA ILE A 159 -17.28 -7.93 0.69
C ILE A 159 -17.91 -8.33 -0.66
N ALA A 160 -17.13 -8.25 -1.74
CA ALA A 160 -17.65 -8.52 -3.08
C ALA A 160 -16.56 -9.00 -4.04
N LYS A 161 -16.96 -9.64 -5.15
CA LYS A 161 -16.02 -9.95 -6.23
C LYS A 161 -15.60 -8.67 -6.94
N ALA A 162 -14.30 -8.49 -7.13
CA ALA A 162 -13.74 -7.46 -8.00
C ALA A 162 -12.61 -8.07 -8.84
N SER A 163 -12.33 -7.47 -10.00
CA SER A 163 -11.44 -8.12 -10.96
C SER A 163 -9.97 -8.00 -10.59
N ILE A 164 -9.54 -6.78 -10.28
CA ILE A 164 -8.13 -6.42 -10.23
C ILE A 164 -7.81 -5.73 -8.90
N PHE A 165 -6.75 -6.19 -8.24
CA PHE A 165 -6.24 -5.65 -6.97
C PHE A 165 -4.88 -5.00 -7.15
N VAL A 166 -4.57 -4.00 -6.34
CA VAL A 166 -3.29 -3.28 -6.37
C VAL A 166 -2.24 -4.02 -5.54
N GLY A 167 -0.98 -3.99 -5.98
CA GLY A 167 0.16 -4.64 -5.32
C GLY A 167 0.47 -4.16 -3.89
N ALA A 168 -0.27 -3.16 -3.38
CA ALA A 168 -0.12 -2.68 -2.01
C ALA A 168 -0.57 -3.72 -0.96
N PHE A 169 -1.59 -4.51 -1.29
CA PHE A 169 -2.06 -5.63 -0.47
C PHE A 169 -2.69 -6.69 -1.39
N MET A 170 -2.03 -7.83 -1.53
CA MET A 170 -2.56 -8.97 -2.29
C MET A 170 -2.39 -10.25 -1.47
N PHE A 171 -3.49 -10.74 -0.92
CA PHE A 171 -3.53 -11.95 -0.12
C PHE A 171 -4.06 -13.12 -0.96
N MET A 172 -3.39 -14.27 -0.94
CA MET A 172 -3.84 -15.47 -1.66
C MET A 172 -3.24 -16.73 -1.07
N LYS A 173 -3.76 -17.90 -1.48
CA LYS A 173 -3.13 -19.19 -1.16
C LYS A 173 -1.76 -19.28 -1.86
N ARG A 174 -0.76 -19.84 -1.18
CA ARG A 174 0.55 -20.10 -1.79
C ARG A 174 0.44 -20.98 -3.04
N SER A 175 -0.48 -21.95 -3.03
CA SER A 175 -0.78 -22.79 -4.19
C SER A 175 -1.34 -22.01 -5.39
N VAL A 176 -2.12 -20.95 -5.15
CA VAL A 176 -2.63 -20.06 -6.22
C VAL A 176 -1.50 -19.25 -6.82
N TYR A 177 -0.62 -18.67 -6.00
CA TYR A 177 0.56 -17.96 -6.50
C TYR A 177 1.46 -18.86 -7.35
N ASN A 178 1.69 -20.11 -6.91
CA ASN A 178 2.41 -21.13 -7.68
C ASN A 178 1.71 -21.50 -8.99
N ALA A 179 0.39 -21.74 -8.98
CA ALA A 179 -0.38 -22.08 -10.19
C ALA A 179 -0.37 -20.94 -11.22
N LEU A 180 -0.21 -19.71 -10.76
CA LEU A 180 -0.06 -18.52 -11.59
C LEU A 180 1.39 -18.31 -12.05
N ASN A 181 2.38 -19.11 -11.61
CA ASN A 181 3.81 -18.86 -11.84
C ASN A 181 4.27 -17.48 -11.33
N GLY A 182 3.68 -17.01 -10.24
CA GLY A 182 4.00 -15.71 -9.63
C GLY A 182 3.72 -14.50 -10.51
N PHE A 183 4.38 -13.38 -10.19
CA PHE A 183 4.36 -12.18 -11.04
C PHE A 183 5.11 -12.44 -12.35
N ASP A 184 4.62 -11.84 -13.42
CA ASP A 184 5.27 -11.90 -14.72
C ASP A 184 6.48 -10.96 -14.75
N GLU A 185 7.69 -11.52 -14.88
CA GLU A 185 8.95 -10.78 -14.77
C GLU A 185 9.24 -9.83 -15.95
N ASP A 186 8.44 -9.87 -17.02
CA ASP A 186 8.50 -8.84 -18.07
C ASP A 186 8.07 -7.47 -17.52
N PHE A 187 7.31 -7.44 -16.43
CA PHE A 187 6.90 -6.22 -15.75
C PHE A 187 7.94 -5.81 -14.71
N PHE A 188 8.59 -4.68 -14.94
CA PHE A 188 9.45 -4.09 -13.90
C PHE A 188 8.62 -3.51 -12.75
N MET A 189 7.51 -2.79 -13.01
CA MET A 189 6.61 -2.19 -12.01
C MET A 189 5.31 -1.65 -12.67
N TYR A 190 4.22 -1.52 -11.90
CA TYR A 190 2.92 -0.89 -12.20
C TYR A 190 1.92 -1.64 -13.10
N GLY A 191 2.20 -2.87 -13.50
CA GLY A 191 1.26 -3.68 -14.29
C GLY A 191 1.23 -5.15 -13.93
N GLU A 192 2.21 -5.61 -13.17
CA GLU A 192 2.31 -6.95 -12.60
C GLU A 192 1.12 -7.31 -11.71
N ASP A 193 0.56 -6.35 -10.96
CA ASP A 193 -0.62 -6.59 -10.12
C ASP A 193 -1.90 -6.80 -10.95
N ILE A 194 -2.04 -6.04 -12.05
CA ILE A 194 -3.12 -6.17 -13.04
C ILE A 194 -3.00 -7.52 -13.74
N ASP A 195 -1.81 -7.84 -14.23
CA ASP A 195 -1.51 -9.10 -14.91
C ASP A 195 -1.80 -10.31 -14.01
N LEU A 196 -1.27 -10.34 -12.78
CA LEU A 196 -1.49 -11.44 -11.84
C LEU A 196 -2.99 -11.61 -11.52
N SER A 197 -3.68 -10.52 -11.20
CA SER A 197 -5.12 -10.55 -10.92
C SER A 197 -5.93 -11.07 -12.11
N PHE A 198 -5.58 -10.63 -13.32
CA PHE A 198 -6.28 -11.05 -14.53
C PHE A 198 -6.00 -12.51 -14.90
N ARG A 199 -4.76 -12.98 -14.71
CA ARG A 199 -4.41 -14.40 -14.89
C ARG A 199 -5.14 -15.30 -13.90
N ALA A 200 -5.35 -14.85 -12.65
CA ALA A 200 -6.16 -15.58 -11.69
C ALA A 200 -7.58 -15.84 -12.21
N LEU A 201 -8.24 -14.79 -12.74
CA LEU A 201 -9.57 -14.92 -13.36
C LEU A 201 -9.57 -15.85 -14.56
N LYS A 202 -8.53 -15.81 -15.41
CA LYS A 202 -8.39 -16.70 -16.58
C LYS A 202 -8.21 -18.17 -16.20
N GLN A 203 -7.71 -18.46 -15.00
CA GLN A 203 -7.63 -19.82 -14.45
C GLN A 203 -8.88 -20.21 -13.64
N ASN A 204 -9.98 -19.45 -13.78
CA ASN A 204 -11.26 -19.66 -13.09
C ASN A 204 -11.23 -19.45 -11.56
N PHE A 205 -10.17 -18.82 -11.03
CA PHE A 205 -10.21 -18.34 -9.65
C PHE A 205 -11.12 -17.12 -9.52
N SER A 206 -11.72 -16.94 -8.35
CA SER A 206 -12.51 -15.75 -8.01
C SER A 206 -11.71 -14.82 -7.11
N ASN A 207 -11.44 -13.59 -7.58
CA ASN A 207 -10.82 -12.56 -6.76
C ASN A 207 -11.88 -11.77 -5.96
N TYR A 208 -11.52 -11.33 -4.76
CA TYR A 208 -12.45 -10.73 -3.79
C TYR A 208 -11.88 -9.45 -3.17
N TYR A 209 -12.74 -8.44 -3.04
CA TYR A 209 -12.52 -7.27 -2.23
C TYR A 209 -13.11 -7.53 -0.85
N PHE A 210 -12.31 -7.34 0.19
CA PHE A 210 -12.71 -7.53 1.58
C PHE A 210 -12.69 -6.17 2.31
N GLY A 211 -13.84 -5.48 2.30
CA GLY A 211 -13.99 -4.13 2.84
C GLY A 211 -14.13 -4.04 4.37
N GLU A 212 -14.25 -5.16 5.08
CA GLU A 212 -14.38 -5.21 6.55
C GLU A 212 -13.07 -5.00 7.33
N THR A 213 -11.94 -4.94 6.62
CA THR A 213 -10.66 -4.49 7.16
C THR A 213 -10.13 -3.34 6.30
N SER A 214 -9.46 -2.40 6.95
CA SER A 214 -8.80 -1.27 6.30
C SER A 214 -7.33 -1.26 6.67
N ILE A 215 -6.48 -0.85 5.74
CA ILE A 215 -5.05 -0.60 5.98
C ILE A 215 -4.69 0.79 5.44
N ILE A 216 -3.62 1.38 5.96
CA ILE A 216 -3.02 2.58 5.38
C ILE A 216 -2.07 2.17 4.26
N HIS A 217 -2.06 2.92 3.18
CA HIS A 217 -1.05 2.87 2.13
C HIS A 217 -0.66 4.31 1.77
N PHE A 218 0.51 4.77 2.22
CA PHE A 218 0.92 6.18 2.11
C PHE A 218 1.14 6.61 0.65
N LYS A 219 1.61 5.68 -0.20
CA LYS A 219 1.74 5.81 -1.66
C LYS A 219 2.76 6.86 -2.10
N GLY A 220 3.68 6.43 -2.97
CA GLY A 220 4.64 7.33 -3.61
C GLY A 220 5.93 7.52 -2.82
N GLU A 221 6.08 6.82 -1.69
CA GLU A 221 7.27 6.91 -0.85
C GLU A 221 8.54 6.40 -1.56
N SER A 222 8.44 5.27 -2.27
CA SER A 222 9.56 4.71 -3.05
C SER A 222 9.64 5.20 -4.50
N THR A 223 8.70 6.03 -5.00
CA THR A 223 8.74 6.52 -6.39
C THR A 223 8.11 7.90 -6.57
N LEU A 224 8.91 8.83 -7.09
CA LEU A 224 8.45 10.13 -7.57
C LEU A 224 7.60 9.97 -8.84
N LYS A 225 6.49 10.70 -8.94
CA LYS A 225 5.65 10.74 -10.16
C LYS A 225 6.27 11.60 -11.26
N ASP A 226 7.40 11.15 -11.78
CA ASP A 226 8.21 11.81 -12.79
C ASP A 226 8.00 11.19 -14.20
N LYS A 227 8.83 11.60 -15.17
CA LYS A 227 8.84 11.03 -16.52
C LYS A 227 9.17 9.53 -16.51
N THR A 228 9.97 9.08 -15.55
CA THR A 228 10.35 7.67 -15.37
C THR A 228 9.14 6.84 -14.93
N TYR A 229 8.35 7.34 -13.97
CA TYR A 229 7.06 6.77 -13.57
C TYR A 229 6.14 6.61 -14.77
N ALA A 230 5.91 7.68 -15.53
CA ALA A 230 5.03 7.65 -16.70
C ALA A 230 5.51 6.62 -17.73
N LYS A 231 6.80 6.60 -18.05
CA LYS A 231 7.40 5.62 -18.97
C LYS A 231 7.19 4.19 -18.50
N ARG A 232 7.40 3.90 -17.21
CA ARG A 232 7.23 2.56 -16.61
C ARG A 232 5.76 2.13 -16.65
N PHE A 233 4.85 2.96 -16.16
CA PHE A 233 3.41 2.69 -16.13
C PHE A 233 2.88 2.39 -17.53
N PHE A 234 3.20 3.24 -18.50
CA PHE A 234 2.70 3.07 -19.86
C PHE A 234 3.37 1.88 -20.58
N GLY A 235 4.65 1.62 -20.34
CA GLY A 235 5.32 0.42 -20.84
C GLY A 235 4.68 -0.86 -20.30
N ALA A 236 4.35 -0.88 -19.00
CA ALA A 236 3.63 -2.00 -18.37
C ALA A 236 2.27 -2.25 -19.04
N MET A 237 1.49 -1.20 -19.31
CA MET A 237 0.22 -1.37 -20.01
C MET A 237 0.37 -1.92 -21.43
N GLN A 238 1.43 -1.55 -22.17
CA GLN A 238 1.72 -2.14 -23.49
C GLN A 238 1.97 -3.65 -23.39
N ILE A 239 2.76 -4.08 -22.39
CA ILE A 239 3.04 -5.50 -22.14
C ILE A 239 1.71 -6.23 -21.84
N PHE A 240 0.91 -5.71 -20.92
CA PHE A 240 -0.39 -6.28 -20.55
C PHE A 240 -1.30 -6.47 -21.77
N TYR A 241 -1.43 -5.44 -22.62
CA TYR A 241 -2.28 -5.51 -23.80
C TYR A 241 -1.79 -6.52 -24.83
N LYS A 242 -0.49 -6.54 -25.11
CA LYS A 242 0.13 -7.49 -26.03
C LYS A 242 -0.08 -8.94 -25.59
N LYS A 243 -0.03 -9.21 -24.28
CA LYS A 243 -0.17 -10.56 -23.72
C LYS A 243 -1.61 -11.06 -23.65
N HIS A 244 -2.60 -10.17 -23.59
CA HIS A 244 -3.95 -10.57 -23.15
C HIS A 244 -5.09 -10.21 -24.10
N PHE A 245 -4.87 -9.31 -25.04
CA PHE A 245 -5.88 -8.88 -25.99
C PHE A 245 -5.39 -9.14 -27.41
N LYS A 246 -6.31 -9.40 -28.34
CA LYS A 246 -5.98 -9.49 -29.77
C LYS A 246 -5.58 -8.10 -30.26
N SER A 247 -4.31 -7.76 -30.15
CA SER A 247 -3.81 -6.46 -30.57
C SER A 247 -3.64 -6.44 -32.09
N SER A 248 -4.39 -5.61 -32.80
CA SER A 248 -4.03 -5.23 -34.17
C SER A 248 -2.87 -4.23 -34.14
N THR A 249 -2.10 -4.14 -35.22
CA THR A 249 -1.00 -3.16 -35.36
C THR A 249 -1.50 -1.73 -35.12
N LEU A 250 -2.72 -1.41 -35.56
CA LEU A 250 -3.38 -0.14 -35.34
C LEU A 250 -3.69 0.12 -33.85
N PHE A 251 -4.16 -0.90 -33.12
CA PHE A 251 -4.41 -0.77 -31.69
C PHE A 251 -3.11 -0.53 -30.91
N ASN A 252 -2.03 -1.25 -31.26
CA ASN A 252 -0.71 -1.02 -30.66
C ASN A 252 -0.18 0.39 -30.95
N LEU A 253 -0.39 0.90 -32.17
CA LEU A 253 -0.06 2.28 -32.55
C LEU A 253 -0.88 3.30 -31.75
N LEU A 254 -2.21 3.12 -31.63
CA LEU A 254 -3.07 4.04 -30.87
C LEU A 254 -2.71 4.07 -29.38
N VAL A 255 -2.43 2.91 -28.78
CA VAL A 255 -1.93 2.84 -27.40
C VAL A 255 -0.57 3.54 -27.31
N TRP A 256 0.35 3.28 -28.25
CA TRP A 256 1.64 3.97 -28.30
C TRP A 256 1.51 5.50 -28.42
N PHE A 257 0.63 6.00 -29.29
CA PHE A 257 0.36 7.43 -29.43
C PHE A 257 -0.29 8.02 -28.16
N GLY A 258 -1.32 7.37 -27.62
CA GLY A 258 -1.98 7.81 -26.38
C GLY A 258 -1.02 7.87 -25.19
N ILE A 259 -0.10 6.90 -25.11
CA ILE A 259 0.99 6.86 -24.13
C ILE A 259 1.96 8.02 -24.33
N ASN A 260 2.40 8.28 -25.57
CA ASN A 260 3.33 9.37 -25.83
C ASN A 260 2.67 10.73 -25.59
N PHE A 261 1.37 10.86 -25.87
CA PHE A 261 0.60 12.06 -25.58
C PHE A 261 0.44 12.29 -24.07
N ALA A 262 0.10 11.24 -23.30
CA ALA A 262 -0.09 11.35 -21.85
C ALA A 262 1.18 11.76 -21.07
N LYS A 263 2.38 11.49 -21.62
CA LYS A 263 3.66 11.99 -21.07
C LYS A 263 3.77 13.53 -21.08
N PHE A 264 3.01 14.22 -21.93
CA PHE A 264 2.99 15.69 -22.00
C PHE A 264 2.00 16.33 -21.02
N PHE A 265 1.04 15.55 -20.50
CA PHE A 265 0.04 16.03 -19.53
C PHE A 265 0.34 15.58 -18.09
N SER A 266 1.38 14.79 -17.85
CA SER A 266 1.83 14.47 -16.50
C SER A 266 2.63 15.64 -15.91
N SER A 267 1.97 16.76 -15.65
CA SER A 267 2.54 17.76 -14.75
C SER A 267 2.39 17.25 -13.31
N SER A 268 3.49 17.21 -12.57
CA SER A 268 3.45 17.08 -11.12
C SER A 268 2.85 18.36 -10.57
N VAL A 269 1.53 18.37 -10.37
CA VAL A 269 0.90 19.45 -9.61
C VAL A 269 1.42 19.31 -8.18
N LYS A 270 2.29 20.22 -7.75
CA LYS A 270 2.63 20.35 -6.33
C LYS A 270 1.33 20.73 -5.62
N PRO A 271 0.79 19.89 -4.71
CA PRO A 271 -0.38 20.28 -3.96
C PRO A 271 -0.05 21.53 -3.13
N PRO A 272 -1.04 22.39 -2.86
CA PRO A 272 -0.84 23.51 -1.97
C PRO A 272 -0.32 23.01 -0.63
N LYS A 273 0.70 23.69 -0.09
CA LYS A 273 1.23 23.38 1.23
C LYS A 273 0.14 23.67 2.25
N LYS A 274 -0.32 22.65 2.99
CA LYS A 274 -1.30 22.83 4.06
C LYS A 274 -0.70 23.69 5.16
N THR A 275 -1.46 24.66 5.64
CA THR A 275 -1.11 25.47 6.82
C THR A 275 -1.54 24.70 8.08
N ILE A 276 -0.62 24.52 9.03
CA ILE A 276 -0.89 23.84 10.30
C ILE A 276 -0.88 24.90 11.40
N ASP A 277 -2.02 25.07 12.06
CA ASP A 277 -2.23 26.06 13.12
C ASP A 277 -2.16 25.43 14.51
N ASN A 278 -2.43 24.12 14.62
CA ASN A 278 -2.53 23.40 15.89
C ASN A 278 -1.91 22.00 15.77
N TYR A 279 -1.27 21.52 16.84
CA TYR A 279 -0.76 20.16 16.94
C TYR A 279 -1.41 19.45 18.12
N ILE A 280 -1.97 18.26 17.87
CA ILE A 280 -2.57 17.41 18.89
C ILE A 280 -1.83 16.07 18.90
N MET A 281 -1.37 15.64 20.07
CA MET A 281 -0.94 14.26 20.29
C MET A 281 -2.10 13.48 20.90
N TYR A 282 -2.56 12.44 20.20
CA TYR A 282 -3.55 11.51 20.72
C TYR A 282 -2.85 10.28 21.29
N SER A 283 -2.99 10.08 22.60
CA SER A 283 -2.40 8.95 23.33
C SER A 283 -3.32 8.50 24.48
N ASN A 284 -3.41 7.20 24.72
CA ASN A 284 -4.16 6.66 25.87
C ASN A 284 -3.44 6.90 27.20
N GLU A 285 -2.14 7.22 27.18
CA GLU A 285 -1.35 7.54 28.37
C GLU A 285 -0.81 8.98 28.30
N LEU A 286 -0.93 9.71 29.41
CA LEU A 286 -0.44 11.09 29.48
C LEU A 286 0.95 11.11 30.12
N HIS A 287 2.00 11.29 29.32
CA HIS A 287 3.36 11.41 29.83
C HIS A 287 3.75 12.87 30.06
N ALA A 288 4.17 13.19 31.29
CA ALA A 288 4.82 14.46 31.58
C ALA A 288 6.12 14.55 30.76
N ASN A 289 6.37 15.69 30.11
CA ASN A 289 7.53 15.99 29.24
C ASN A 289 7.41 15.57 27.77
N PHE A 290 6.21 15.24 27.27
CA PHE A 290 6.03 14.98 25.83
C PHE A 290 6.43 16.18 24.95
N ASN A 291 6.13 17.41 25.39
CA ASN A 291 6.45 18.63 24.63
C ASN A 291 7.95 18.85 24.38
N SER A 292 8.86 18.30 25.20
CA SER A 292 10.30 18.47 24.95
C SER A 292 10.80 17.66 23.76
N MET A 293 10.01 16.70 23.26
CA MET A 293 10.37 15.89 22.10
C MET A 293 10.12 16.63 20.77
N PHE A 294 9.28 17.67 20.78
CA PHE A 294 8.83 18.37 19.57
C PHE A 294 9.41 19.79 19.53
N PRO A 295 9.74 20.29 18.32
CA PRO A 295 10.16 21.68 18.15
C PRO A 295 8.98 22.68 18.20
N PHE A 296 7.77 22.23 18.51
CA PHE A 296 6.53 23.00 18.57
C PHE A 296 5.66 22.55 19.74
N GLU A 297 4.73 23.40 20.18
CA GLU A 297 3.80 23.06 21.25
C GLU A 297 2.76 22.04 20.77
N VAL A 298 2.61 20.94 21.52
CA VAL A 298 1.66 19.88 21.21
C VAL A 298 0.66 19.72 22.35
N GLN A 299 -0.63 19.76 22.02
CA GLN A 299 -1.68 19.47 22.97
C GLN A 299 -1.84 17.95 23.12
N LEU A 300 -1.49 17.40 24.28
CA LEU A 300 -1.70 15.99 24.59
C LEU A 300 -3.15 15.73 25.02
N VAL A 301 -3.81 14.78 24.36
CA VAL A 301 -5.20 14.40 24.65
C VAL A 301 -5.35 12.87 24.68
N ASN A 302 -6.24 12.39 25.55
CA ASN A 302 -6.64 10.98 25.62
C ASN A 302 -8.04 10.72 25.04
N HIS A 303 -8.68 11.74 24.47
CA HIS A 303 -9.92 11.60 23.72
C HIS A 303 -10.03 12.74 22.70
N LEU A 304 -10.22 12.40 21.43
CA LEU A 304 -10.46 13.36 20.36
C LEU A 304 -11.94 13.75 20.31
N LYS A 305 -12.37 14.72 21.13
CA LYS A 305 -13.77 15.20 21.15
C LYS A 305 -14.09 16.14 19.98
N THR A 306 -13.21 17.10 19.71
CA THR A 306 -13.34 18.07 18.63
C THR A 306 -11.95 18.39 18.09
N VAL A 307 -11.79 18.28 16.77
CA VAL A 307 -10.58 18.65 16.04
C VAL A 307 -10.95 19.81 15.13
N LYS A 308 -10.19 20.90 15.19
CA LYS A 308 -10.42 22.08 14.33
C LYS A 308 -9.77 21.85 12.96
N PRO A 309 -10.22 22.54 11.89
CA PRO A 309 -9.46 22.61 10.65
C PRO A 309 -8.00 23.06 10.88
N ASN A 310 -7.10 22.76 9.95
CA ASN A 310 -5.66 23.07 10.03
C ASN A 310 -4.97 22.48 11.27
N THR A 311 -5.43 21.32 11.75
CA THR A 311 -4.80 20.63 12.88
C THR A 311 -4.01 19.42 12.38
N GLU A 312 -2.77 19.28 12.85
CA GLU A 312 -2.02 18.03 12.71
C GLU A 312 -2.26 17.14 13.92
N VAL A 313 -2.84 15.97 13.69
CA VAL A 313 -3.05 14.94 14.71
C VAL A 313 -1.93 13.91 14.61
N ILE A 314 -1.15 13.81 15.69
CA ILE A 314 -0.09 12.85 15.87
C ILE A 314 -0.64 11.70 16.71
N PHE A 315 -0.65 10.49 16.15
CA PHE A 315 -1.10 9.29 16.83
C PHE A 315 0.06 8.59 17.53
N ASP A 316 -0.13 8.29 18.81
CA ASP A 316 0.84 7.55 19.62
C ASP A 316 0.67 6.03 19.50
N ALA A 317 1.42 5.38 18.61
CA ALA A 317 1.35 3.91 18.47
C ALA A 317 2.00 3.15 19.64
N ASN A 318 2.56 3.83 20.65
CA ASN A 318 2.95 3.18 21.90
C ASN A 318 1.73 2.78 22.75
N THR A 319 0.62 3.51 22.62
CA THR A 319 -0.57 3.34 23.48
C THR A 319 -1.86 3.10 22.70
N LEU A 320 -1.90 3.49 21.42
CA LEU A 320 -2.99 3.24 20.50
C LEU A 320 -2.76 1.97 19.67
N SER A 321 -3.85 1.24 19.42
CA SER A 321 -3.85 0.18 18.42
C SER A 321 -3.82 0.76 17.00
N TYR A 322 -3.20 0.07 16.05
CA TYR A 322 -3.24 0.46 14.63
C TYR A 322 -4.66 0.43 14.08
N SER A 323 -5.52 -0.49 14.54
CA SER A 323 -6.95 -0.48 14.23
C SER A 323 -7.63 0.83 14.63
N GLU A 324 -7.32 1.36 15.82
CA GLU A 324 -7.85 2.64 16.29
C GLU A 324 -7.32 3.80 15.46
N ILE A 325 -6.01 3.83 15.17
CA ILE A 325 -5.38 4.87 14.33
C ILE A 325 -6.05 4.92 12.95
N ILE A 326 -6.19 3.78 12.27
CA ILE A 326 -6.82 3.67 10.94
C ILE A 326 -8.26 4.18 10.95
N THR A 327 -9.01 3.83 12.01
CA THR A 327 -10.39 4.25 12.20
C THR A 327 -10.48 5.76 12.40
N LYS A 328 -9.64 6.31 13.29
CA LYS A 328 -9.62 7.75 13.59
C LYS A 328 -9.17 8.58 12.40
N MET A 329 -8.18 8.13 11.64
CA MET A 329 -7.80 8.80 10.39
C MET A 329 -8.96 8.85 9.39
N SER A 330 -9.71 7.76 9.23
CA SER A 330 -10.89 7.72 8.34
C SER A 330 -12.06 8.59 8.83
N GLU A 331 -12.23 8.74 10.14
CA GLU A 331 -13.27 9.59 10.73
C GLU A 331 -12.92 11.08 10.58
N LEU A 332 -11.68 11.44 10.90
CA LEU A 332 -11.19 12.81 10.94
C LEU A 332 -10.88 13.37 9.55
N SER A 333 -10.66 12.53 8.53
CA SER A 333 -10.42 12.97 7.14
C SER A 333 -11.60 13.77 6.55
N LYS A 334 -12.78 13.70 7.18
CA LYS A 334 -13.96 14.50 6.83
C LYS A 334 -13.85 15.97 7.25
N ILE A 335 -12.92 16.28 8.15
CA ILE A 335 -12.66 17.65 8.63
C ILE A 335 -11.67 18.30 7.64
N PRO A 336 -11.98 19.50 7.11
CA PRO A 336 -11.09 20.19 6.18
C PRO A 336 -9.69 20.40 6.77
N ASP A 337 -8.67 20.15 5.96
CA ASP A 337 -7.26 20.48 6.24
C ASP A 337 -6.68 19.88 7.53
N VAL A 338 -7.25 18.79 8.04
CA VAL A 338 -6.59 17.96 9.05
C VAL A 338 -5.49 17.12 8.39
N THR A 339 -4.35 16.99 9.05
CA THR A 339 -3.23 16.11 8.66
C THR A 339 -2.92 15.11 9.75
N PHE A 340 -2.28 14.01 9.37
CA PHE A 340 -2.01 12.90 10.26
C PHE A 340 -0.54 12.53 10.25
N LYS A 341 -0.01 12.28 11.45
CA LYS A 341 1.30 11.68 11.67
C LYS A 341 1.16 10.53 12.66
N ILE A 342 2.06 9.56 12.59
CA ILE A 342 2.13 8.43 13.52
C ILE A 342 3.51 8.47 14.18
N LEU A 343 3.54 8.41 15.51
CA LEU A 343 4.72 8.05 16.29
C LEU A 343 4.73 6.52 16.40
N PRO A 344 5.61 5.81 15.68
CA PRO A 344 5.65 4.35 15.79
C PRO A 344 6.10 3.93 17.19
N ASN A 345 5.60 2.79 17.65
CA ASN A 345 5.92 2.23 18.97
C ASN A 345 7.45 2.10 19.15
N ASN A 346 8.04 2.63 20.22
CA ASN A 346 9.48 2.61 20.48
C ASN A 346 10.32 3.19 19.31
N SER A 347 9.87 4.28 18.70
CA SER A 347 10.62 5.07 17.71
C SER A 347 10.87 6.50 18.19
N ASN A 348 11.92 7.11 17.65
CA ASN A 348 12.29 8.52 17.87
C ASN A 348 11.95 9.40 16.66
N PHE A 349 10.87 9.10 15.95
CA PHE A 349 10.42 9.88 14.80
C PHE A 349 8.90 9.80 14.67
N ILE A 350 8.29 10.86 14.14
CA ILE A 350 6.94 10.82 13.60
C ILE A 350 6.99 10.82 12.08
N LEU A 351 6.00 10.20 11.45
CA LEU A 351 5.88 10.20 9.99
C LEU A 351 4.44 10.22 9.51
N GLY A 352 4.22 10.66 8.28
CA GLY A 352 2.93 10.56 7.61
C GLY A 352 2.95 11.30 6.28
N SER A 353 1.88 11.19 5.50
CA SER A 353 1.78 11.88 4.21
C SER A 353 0.54 12.75 4.14
N ASN A 354 0.70 13.96 3.62
CA ASN A 354 -0.37 14.96 3.54
C ASN A 354 -1.17 14.85 2.23
N ASP A 355 -0.77 13.95 1.31
CA ASP A 355 -1.44 13.64 0.05
C ASP A 355 -1.04 12.26 -0.51
N ALA A 356 -1.73 11.79 -1.57
CA ALA A 356 -1.48 10.47 -2.19
C ALA A 356 -0.48 10.51 -3.38
N VAL A 357 0.34 11.55 -3.47
CA VAL A 357 1.16 11.89 -4.64
C VAL A 357 2.63 12.04 -4.29
N ASN A 358 2.95 12.76 -3.23
CA ASN A 358 4.29 13.11 -2.81
C ASN A 358 4.76 12.20 -1.68
N GLN A 359 6.08 12.15 -1.52
CA GLN A 359 6.68 11.51 -0.36
C GLN A 359 6.22 12.21 0.91
N GLY A 360 5.96 11.41 1.94
CA GLY A 360 5.56 11.90 3.24
C GLY A 360 6.66 12.63 3.97
N GLU A 361 6.28 13.21 5.10
CA GLU A 361 7.16 13.95 5.99
C GLU A 361 7.61 13.04 7.12
N ILE A 362 8.89 13.13 7.46
CA ILE A 362 9.50 12.45 8.59
C ILE A 362 10.13 13.52 9.47
N LEU A 363 9.77 13.53 10.75
CA LEU A 363 10.37 14.40 11.76
C LEU A 363 11.01 13.53 12.84
N THR A 364 12.33 13.58 12.92
CA THR A 364 13.09 12.96 14.01
C THR A 364 12.94 13.79 15.29
N LEU A 365 12.68 13.09 16.39
CA LEU A 365 12.48 13.66 17.72
C LEU A 365 13.80 13.66 18.49
N GLN A 366 13.95 14.61 19.40
CA GLN A 366 15.15 14.80 20.23
C GLN A 366 15.23 13.83 21.41
#